data_AF-A0A1V5GTR5-F1
#
_entry.id   AF-A0A1V5GTR5-F1
#
_cell.length_a   1.000
_cell.length_b   1.000
_cell.length_c   1.000
_cell.angle_alpha   90.00
_cell.angle_beta   90.00
_cell.angle_gamma   90.00
#
_symmetry.space_group_name_H-M   'P 1'
#
loop_
_entity.id
_entity.type
_entity.pdbx_description
1 polymer ?
#
loop_
_entity_poly.entity_id
_entity_poly.type
_entity_poly.pdbx_seq_one_letter_code
_entity_poly.pdbx_strand_id
1 'polypeptide(L)'
;MSDLQKLKEVITLTAAYYGFNLRPEVLLMYVEDLSDFPEFEVISAYQAYRKNPKNRTMPLPAQIIGVLSPELTTDGKANEVASRIRSAIGKFGWPNPGDARDYIGELGWKIVERNGGWQTLCENHGVDLNPLTFFAQSRDQAKFLIESASIGEFDKPIGIEFKAEKHPDMLLSDKKNEQVTKLLNHLKTNEMPK
;
A
#
# COMPACT_ATOMS: atom_id res chain seq x y z
N MET A 1 -14.89 12.32 42.86
CA MET A 1 -14.59 12.96 41.56
C MET A 1 -14.93 11.94 40.48
N SER A 2 -15.83 12.27 39.55
CA SER A 2 -16.25 11.36 38.47
C SER A 2 -15.08 11.04 37.53
N ASP A 3 -15.04 9.85 36.94
CA ASP A 3 -13.97 9.46 36.02
C ASP A 3 -13.93 10.32 34.75
N LEU A 4 -15.11 10.80 34.29
CA LEU A 4 -15.22 11.81 33.23
C LEU A 4 -14.53 13.14 33.60
N GLN A 5 -14.61 13.54 34.87
CA GLN A 5 -13.96 14.75 35.37
C GLN A 5 -12.43 14.59 35.38
N LYS A 6 -11.94 13.42 35.80
CA LYS A 6 -10.51 13.09 35.75
C LYS A 6 -9.99 13.04 34.31
N LEU A 7 -10.77 12.51 33.37
CA LEU A 7 -10.40 12.49 31.96
C LEU A 7 -10.24 13.91 31.41
N LYS A 8 -11.22 14.78 31.64
CA LYS A 8 -11.17 16.20 31.25
C LYS A 8 -9.94 16.91 31.84
N GLU A 9 -9.65 16.65 33.10
CA GLU A 9 -8.46 17.18 33.79
C GLU A 9 -7.17 16.68 33.14
N VAL A 10 -7.06 15.38 32.86
CA VAL A 10 -5.88 14.79 32.22
C VAL A 10 -5.63 15.35 30.82
N ILE A 11 -6.68 15.54 30.01
CA ILE A 11 -6.56 16.14 28.68
C ILE A 11 -6.08 17.59 28.81
N THR A 12 -6.66 18.35 29.74
CA THR A 12 -6.30 19.76 29.99
C THR A 12 -4.85 19.90 30.48
N LEU A 13 -4.44 19.08 31.44
CA LEU A 13 -3.07 19.06 31.96
C LEU A 13 -2.06 18.60 30.91
N THR A 14 -2.44 17.64 30.04
CA THR A 14 -1.61 17.23 28.92
C THR A 14 -1.45 18.38 27.92
N ALA A 15 -2.52 19.11 27.60
CA ALA A 15 -2.42 20.30 26.75
C ALA A 15 -1.48 21.35 27.34
N ALA A 16 -1.63 21.64 28.63
CA ALA A 16 -0.75 22.56 29.35
C ALA A 16 0.72 22.09 29.35
N TYR A 17 0.96 20.78 29.48
CA TYR A 17 2.30 20.19 29.41
C TYR A 17 2.98 20.44 28.06
N TYR A 18 2.22 20.48 26.97
CA TYR A 18 2.72 20.82 25.63
C TYR A 18 2.59 22.31 25.28
N GLY A 19 2.26 23.17 26.24
CA GLY A 19 2.18 24.63 26.05
C GLY A 19 0.89 25.11 25.37
N PHE A 20 -0.16 24.29 25.33
CA PHE A 20 -1.47 24.64 24.77
C PHE A 20 -2.49 24.90 25.87
N ASN A 21 -3.48 25.74 25.56
CA ASN A 21 -4.67 25.91 26.39
C ASN A 21 -5.90 25.57 25.56
N LEU A 22 -6.61 24.51 25.95
CA LEU A 22 -7.78 24.04 25.21
C LEU A 22 -9.00 24.88 25.59
N ARG A 23 -9.71 25.37 24.57
CA ARG A 23 -11.03 25.95 24.77
C ARG A 23 -12.01 24.86 25.24
N PRO A 24 -13.01 25.18 26.07
CA PRO A 24 -13.96 24.19 26.59
C PRO A 24 -14.65 23.36 25.51
N GLU A 25 -14.96 23.97 24.36
CA GLU A 25 -15.60 23.30 23.24
C GLU A 25 -14.68 22.25 22.60
N VAL A 26 -13.39 22.56 22.49
CA VAL A 26 -12.39 21.62 21.94
C VAL A 26 -12.16 20.48 22.91
N LEU A 27 -12.17 20.74 24.22
CA LEU A 27 -12.09 19.69 25.23
C LEU A 27 -13.29 18.72 25.14
N LEU A 28 -14.49 19.24 24.85
CA LEU A 28 -15.67 18.39 24.64
C LEU A 28 -15.51 17.52 23.39
N MET A 29 -15.02 18.07 22.27
CA MET A 29 -14.74 17.29 21.07
C MET A 29 -13.74 16.15 21.35
N TYR A 30 -12.69 16.44 22.12
CA TYR A 30 -11.72 15.43 22.52
C TYR A 30 -12.33 14.29 23.35
N VAL A 31 -13.28 14.61 24.24
CA VAL A 31 -13.96 13.61 25.06
C VAL A 31 -14.95 12.80 24.23
N GLU A 32 -15.66 13.45 23.30
CA GLU A 32 -16.59 12.80 22.37
C GLU A 32 -15.85 11.83 21.44
N ASP A 33 -14.73 12.23 20.84
CA ASP A 33 -13.92 11.36 19.99
C ASP A 33 -13.34 10.13 20.72
N LEU A 34 -13.37 10.12 22.04
CA LEU A 34 -12.84 9.04 22.89
C LEU A 34 -13.94 8.30 23.66
N SER A 35 -15.22 8.58 23.40
CA SER A 35 -16.35 8.01 24.17
C SER A 35 -16.53 6.50 23.99
N ASP A 36 -15.95 5.93 22.93
CA ASP A 36 -16.00 4.48 22.67
C ASP A 36 -15.14 3.67 23.63
N PHE A 37 -14.28 4.32 24.41
CA PHE A 37 -13.34 3.68 25.34
C PHE A 37 -13.64 4.05 26.79
N PRO A 38 -13.46 3.12 27.76
CA PRO A 38 -13.57 3.44 29.17
C PRO A 38 -12.58 4.54 29.60
N GLU A 39 -13.02 5.50 30.41
CA GLU A 39 -12.23 6.70 30.73
C GLU A 39 -10.89 6.36 31.40
N PHE A 40 -10.84 5.30 32.21
CA PHE A 40 -9.61 4.88 32.88
C PHE A 40 -8.54 4.36 31.90
N GLU A 41 -8.96 3.72 30.80
CA GLU A 41 -8.06 3.26 29.74
C GLU A 41 -7.51 4.46 28.98
N VAL A 42 -8.38 5.41 28.62
CA VAL A 42 -8.00 6.65 27.95
C VAL A 42 -6.98 7.43 28.78
N ILE A 43 -7.21 7.59 30.09
CA ILE A 43 -6.27 8.24 31.01
C ILE A 43 -4.90 7.54 30.98
N SER A 44 -4.89 6.20 31.01
CA SER A 44 -3.67 5.40 30.96
C SER A 44 -2.94 5.57 29.63
N ALA A 45 -3.68 5.66 28.51
CA ALA A 45 -3.12 5.90 27.19
C ALA A 45 -2.47 7.29 27.07
N TYR A 46 -3.07 8.34 27.63
CA TYR A 46 -2.44 9.67 27.73
C TYR A 46 -1.12 9.64 28.52
N GLN A 47 -1.06 8.87 29.60
CA GLN A 47 0.17 8.70 30.37
C GLN A 47 1.24 7.95 29.57
N ALA A 48 0.86 6.86 28.88
CA ALA A 48 1.77 6.10 28.03
C ALA A 48 2.30 6.96 26.87
N TYR A 49 1.43 7.74 26.23
CA TYR A 49 1.80 8.66 25.15
C TYR A 49 2.85 9.67 25.59
N ARG A 50 2.66 10.32 26.74
CA ARG A 50 3.63 11.29 27.30
C ARG A 50 4.96 10.67 27.71
N LYS A 51 4.97 9.41 28.15
CA LYS A 51 6.21 8.70 28.53
C LYS A 51 7.07 8.30 27.32
N ASN A 52 6.52 8.30 26.11
CA ASN A 52 7.25 7.95 24.91
C ASN A 52 8.06 9.15 24.39
N PRO A 53 9.41 9.10 24.38
CA PRO A 53 10.25 10.23 23.98
C PRO A 53 10.15 10.58 22.48
N LYS A 54 9.55 9.71 21.66
CA LYS A 54 9.26 9.99 20.25
C LYS A 54 8.13 11.01 20.09
N ASN A 55 7.25 11.14 21.09
CA ASN A 55 6.10 12.02 21.04
C ASN A 55 6.46 13.42 21.53
N ARG A 56 6.52 14.38 20.61
CA ARG A 56 6.96 15.76 20.88
C ARG A 56 5.83 16.79 20.89
N THR A 57 4.63 16.38 20.50
CA THR A 57 3.47 17.26 20.31
C THR A 57 2.29 16.78 21.15
N MET A 58 1.33 17.66 21.40
CA MET A 58 0.06 17.29 22.01
C MET A 58 -0.62 16.20 21.17
N PRO A 59 -1.04 15.07 21.78
CA PRO A 59 -1.76 14.04 21.04
C PRO A 59 -3.12 14.54 20.55
N LEU A 60 -3.47 14.14 19.33
CA LEU A 60 -4.85 14.15 18.83
C LEU A 60 -5.59 12.89 19.35
N PRO A 61 -6.94 12.91 19.44
CA PRO A 61 -7.72 11.74 19.85
C PRO A 61 -7.36 10.46 19.09
N ALA A 62 -7.20 10.55 17.77
CA ALA A 62 -6.77 9.41 16.92
C ALA A 62 -5.44 8.78 17.35
N GLN A 63 -4.50 9.58 17.88
CA GLN A 63 -3.22 9.05 18.36
C GLN A 63 -3.37 8.32 19.70
N ILE A 64 -4.31 8.75 20.54
CA ILE A 64 -4.67 8.05 21.78
C ILE A 64 -5.39 6.74 21.48
N ILE A 65 -6.32 6.75 20.51
CA ILE A 65 -6.96 5.53 20.00
C ILE A 65 -5.90 4.54 19.51
N GLY A 66 -4.88 5.00 18.77
CA GLY A 66 -3.77 4.14 18.33
C GLY A 66 -2.92 3.56 19.47
N VAL A 67 -2.93 4.17 20.66
CA VAL A 67 -2.30 3.61 21.88
C VAL A 67 -3.22 2.58 22.55
N LEU A 68 -4.53 2.82 22.55
CA LEU A 68 -5.55 1.94 23.14
C LEU A 68 -5.75 0.67 22.35
N SER A 69 -5.82 0.80 21.02
CA SER A 69 -6.01 -0.30 20.08
C SER A 69 -4.87 -0.26 19.07
N PRO A 70 -3.69 -0.79 19.45
CA PRO A 70 -2.54 -0.83 18.56
C PRO A 70 -2.84 -1.75 17.38
N GLU A 71 -3.27 -1.16 16.27
CA GLU A 71 -3.36 -1.87 15.01
C GLU A 71 -1.99 -1.92 14.32
N LEU A 72 -1.72 -3.04 13.66
CA LEU A 72 -0.62 -3.08 12.70
C LEU A 72 -0.89 -2.02 11.62
N THR A 73 0.11 -1.19 11.35
CA THR A 73 0.08 -0.27 10.22
C THR A 73 -0.11 -1.05 8.91
N THR A 74 -0.58 -0.40 7.84
CA THR A 74 -0.66 -1.04 6.52
C THR A 74 0.67 -1.69 6.13
N ASP A 75 1.79 -0.99 6.37
CA ASP A 75 3.13 -1.53 6.15
C ASP A 75 3.43 -2.73 7.05
N GLY A 76 3.01 -2.70 8.31
CA GLY A 76 3.14 -3.83 9.25
C GLY A 76 2.35 -5.05 8.77
N LYS A 77 1.09 -4.87 8.36
CA LYS A 77 0.21 -5.90 7.79
C LYS A 77 0.84 -6.48 6.50
N ALA A 78 1.35 -5.63 5.61
CA ALA A 78 1.99 -6.06 4.37
C ALA A 78 3.30 -6.84 4.59
N ASN A 79 4.13 -6.41 5.54
CA ASN A 79 5.35 -7.12 5.94
C ASN A 79 5.02 -8.51 6.51
N GLU A 80 4.00 -8.61 7.35
CA GLU A 80 3.55 -9.88 7.91
C GLU A 80 3.08 -10.84 6.81
N VAL A 81 2.28 -10.37 5.84
CA VAL A 81 1.83 -11.18 4.70
C VAL A 81 3.03 -11.73 3.91
N ALA A 82 3.98 -10.87 3.53
CA ALA A 82 5.16 -11.30 2.78
C ALA A 82 6.05 -12.27 3.59
N SER A 83 6.18 -12.05 4.90
CA SER A 83 6.91 -12.94 5.81
C SER A 83 6.28 -14.34 5.88
N ARG A 84 4.94 -14.40 5.92
CA ARG A 84 4.21 -15.68 5.90
C ARG A 84 4.39 -16.43 4.60
N ILE A 85 4.31 -15.75 3.45
CA ILE A 85 4.58 -16.35 2.13
C ILE A 85 5.99 -16.94 2.12
N ARG A 86 7.01 -16.15 2.53
CA ARG A 86 8.40 -16.62 2.63
C ARG A 86 8.53 -17.87 3.49
N SER A 87 7.94 -17.85 4.67
CA SER A 87 8.08 -18.93 5.65
C SER A 87 7.33 -20.19 5.19
N ALA A 88 6.20 -20.03 4.51
CA ALA A 88 5.42 -21.12 3.97
C ALA A 88 6.19 -21.97 2.94
N ILE A 89 7.03 -21.33 2.12
CA ILE A 89 7.80 -22.03 1.06
C ILE A 89 8.68 -23.11 1.69
N GLY A 90 9.44 -22.75 2.74
CA GLY A 90 10.30 -23.70 3.45
C GLY A 90 9.54 -24.67 4.37
N LYS A 91 8.36 -24.28 4.87
CA LYS A 91 7.60 -25.07 5.84
C LYS A 91 6.74 -26.17 5.19
N PHE A 92 6.09 -25.85 4.07
CA PHE A 92 5.10 -26.73 3.45
C PHE A 92 5.58 -27.31 2.11
N GLY A 93 6.41 -26.56 1.38
CA GLY A 93 6.84 -26.92 0.03
C GLY A 93 5.68 -26.99 -0.97
N TRP A 94 6.00 -27.31 -2.22
CA TRP A 94 5.01 -27.43 -3.30
C TRP A 94 3.87 -28.44 -3.04
N PRO A 95 4.08 -29.61 -2.38
CA PRO A 95 3.05 -30.66 -2.31
C PRO A 95 1.85 -30.30 -1.44
N ASN A 96 1.98 -29.29 -0.57
CA ASN A 96 1.00 -28.99 0.47
C ASN A 96 0.42 -27.56 0.30
N PRO A 97 -0.26 -27.26 -0.83
CA PRO A 97 -0.80 -25.92 -1.08
C PRO A 97 -1.94 -25.55 -0.12
N GLY A 98 -2.71 -26.52 0.38
CA GLY A 98 -3.80 -26.28 1.33
C GLY A 98 -3.29 -25.71 2.65
N ASP A 99 -2.37 -26.41 3.31
CA ASP A 99 -1.76 -25.96 4.57
C ASP A 99 -0.99 -24.63 4.39
N ALA A 100 -0.35 -24.44 3.23
CA ALA A 100 0.31 -23.19 2.89
C ALA A 100 -0.70 -22.03 2.79
N ARG A 101 -1.83 -22.23 2.10
CA ARG A 101 -2.89 -21.23 1.97
C ARG A 101 -3.47 -20.86 3.33
N ASP A 102 -3.78 -21.84 4.17
CA ASP A 102 -4.35 -21.60 5.49
C ASP A 102 -3.40 -20.80 6.39
N TYR A 103 -2.10 -21.08 6.30
CA TYR A 103 -1.08 -20.34 7.05
C TYR A 103 -0.86 -18.91 6.53
N ILE A 104 -0.77 -18.75 5.21
CA ILE A 104 -0.54 -17.46 4.54
C ILE A 104 -1.75 -16.54 4.69
N GLY A 105 -2.96 -17.10 4.60
CA GLY A 105 -4.23 -16.38 4.55
C GLY A 105 -4.59 -15.92 3.13
N GLU A 106 -5.87 -15.57 2.93
CA GLU A 106 -6.44 -15.26 1.61
C GLU A 106 -5.73 -14.10 0.89
N LEU A 107 -5.41 -13.03 1.61
CA LEU A 107 -4.72 -11.87 1.05
C LEU A 107 -3.35 -12.26 0.47
N GLY A 108 -2.57 -13.04 1.20
CA GLY A 108 -1.27 -13.52 0.71
C GLY A 108 -1.42 -14.59 -0.36
N TRP A 109 -2.47 -15.40 -0.31
CA TRP A 109 -2.76 -16.38 -1.36
C TRP A 109 -3.08 -15.71 -2.69
N LYS A 110 -3.79 -14.58 -2.69
CA LYS A 110 -4.02 -13.77 -3.91
C LYS A 110 -2.72 -13.30 -4.55
N ILE A 111 -1.72 -12.96 -3.74
CA ILE A 111 -0.38 -12.62 -4.23
C ILE A 111 0.28 -13.84 -4.87
N VAL A 112 0.19 -15.01 -4.24
CA VAL A 112 0.69 -16.27 -4.82
C VAL A 112 0.03 -16.54 -6.17
N GLU A 113 -1.30 -16.41 -6.28
CA GLU A 113 -2.05 -16.59 -7.54
C GLU A 113 -1.57 -15.60 -8.63
N ARG A 114 -1.38 -14.32 -8.30
CA ARG A 114 -0.87 -13.29 -9.22
C ARG A 114 0.54 -13.57 -9.74
N ASN A 115 1.33 -14.37 -9.01
CA ASN A 115 2.69 -14.75 -9.38
C ASN A 115 2.78 -16.16 -9.99
N GLY A 116 1.66 -16.67 -10.55
CA GLY A 116 1.65 -17.96 -11.26
C GLY A 116 1.34 -19.17 -10.39
N GLY A 117 0.90 -18.95 -9.14
CA GLY A 117 0.46 -20.00 -8.23
C GLY A 117 1.56 -20.60 -7.37
N TRP A 118 1.15 -21.48 -6.44
CA TRP A 118 2.03 -22.03 -5.40
C TRP A 118 3.15 -22.91 -5.95
N GLN A 119 2.84 -23.78 -6.91
CA GLN A 119 3.83 -24.66 -7.53
C GLN A 119 4.93 -23.83 -8.20
N THR A 120 4.55 -22.90 -9.08
CA THR A 120 5.49 -21.98 -9.76
C THR A 120 6.36 -21.24 -8.76
N LEU A 121 5.75 -20.72 -7.68
CA LEU A 121 6.49 -20.02 -6.65
C LEU A 121 7.53 -20.93 -5.99
N CYS A 122 7.15 -22.14 -5.55
CA CYS A 122 8.07 -23.07 -4.88
C CYS A 122 9.20 -23.57 -5.79
N GLU A 123 8.92 -23.86 -7.06
CA GLU A 123 9.90 -24.40 -8.02
C GLU A 123 10.93 -23.33 -8.44
N ASN A 124 10.52 -22.08 -8.54
CA ASN A 124 11.39 -21.00 -9.02
C ASN A 124 12.08 -20.22 -7.90
N HIS A 125 11.65 -20.39 -6.64
CA HIS A 125 12.21 -19.64 -5.51
C HIS A 125 13.70 -19.93 -5.28
N GLY A 126 14.54 -18.91 -5.43
CA GLY A 126 15.99 -19.06 -5.29
C GLY A 126 16.70 -19.65 -6.51
N VAL A 127 15.96 -19.94 -7.59
CA VAL A 127 16.48 -20.36 -8.88
C VAL A 127 16.36 -19.19 -9.86
N ASP A 128 15.19 -19.03 -10.49
CA ASP A 128 14.90 -17.93 -11.42
C ASP A 128 14.23 -16.74 -10.72
N LEU A 129 13.56 -16.99 -9.59
CA LEU A 129 12.92 -15.98 -8.78
C LEU A 129 13.84 -15.56 -7.64
N ASN A 130 14.42 -14.36 -7.76
CA ASN A 130 15.24 -13.78 -6.69
C ASN A 130 14.40 -13.58 -5.40
N PRO A 131 14.75 -14.24 -4.28
CA PRO A 131 13.92 -14.20 -3.07
C PRO A 131 13.69 -12.79 -2.52
N LEU A 132 14.74 -11.96 -2.46
CA LEU A 132 14.64 -10.60 -1.90
C LEU A 132 13.74 -9.71 -2.73
N THR A 133 13.86 -9.80 -4.06
CA THR A 133 13.04 -9.03 -5.00
C THR A 133 11.58 -9.46 -4.90
N PHE A 134 11.32 -10.77 -4.89
CA PHE A 134 9.97 -11.29 -4.75
C PHE A 134 9.30 -10.87 -3.43
N PHE A 135 10.03 -10.88 -2.31
CA PHE A 135 9.46 -10.46 -1.04
C PHE A 135 9.18 -8.96 -0.96
N ALA A 136 10.05 -8.13 -1.57
CA ALA A 136 9.77 -6.71 -1.71
C ALA A 136 8.49 -6.48 -2.54
N GLN A 137 8.38 -7.13 -3.70
CA GLN A 137 7.19 -7.04 -4.56
C GLN A 137 5.93 -7.57 -3.86
N SER A 138 6.04 -8.66 -3.10
CA SER A 138 4.93 -9.22 -2.33
C SER A 138 4.42 -8.24 -1.28
N ARG A 139 5.32 -7.51 -0.60
CA ARG A 139 4.92 -6.45 0.34
C ARG A 139 4.20 -5.32 -0.36
N ASP A 140 4.72 -4.86 -1.49
CA ASP A 140 4.12 -3.74 -2.24
C ASP A 140 2.73 -4.13 -2.78
N GLN A 141 2.58 -5.36 -3.26
CA GLN A 141 1.28 -5.92 -3.66
C GLN A 141 0.32 -6.05 -2.48
N ALA A 142 0.79 -6.53 -1.32
CA ALA A 142 -0.03 -6.62 -0.12
C ALA A 142 -0.50 -5.25 0.34
N LYS A 143 0.38 -4.24 0.34
CA LYS A 143 0.05 -2.87 0.69
C LYS A 143 -1.03 -2.31 -0.23
N PHE A 144 -0.85 -2.43 -1.54
CA PHE A 144 -1.84 -2.01 -2.52
C PHE A 144 -3.19 -2.70 -2.29
N LEU A 145 -3.20 -4.01 -2.09
CA LEU A 145 -4.44 -4.77 -1.86
C LEU A 145 -5.18 -4.35 -0.58
N ILE A 146 -4.46 -4.05 0.50
CA ILE A 146 -5.05 -3.55 1.75
C ILE A 146 -5.66 -2.16 1.55
N GLU A 147 -4.96 -1.28 0.83
CA GLU A 147 -5.43 0.08 0.51
C GLU A 147 -6.62 0.05 -0.45
N SER A 148 -6.61 -0.79 -1.49
CA SER A 148 -7.76 -0.98 -2.39
C SER A 148 -8.96 -1.58 -1.66
N ALA A 149 -8.74 -2.49 -0.70
CA ALA A 149 -9.82 -3.06 0.10
C ALA A 149 -10.51 -2.00 0.98
N SER A 150 -9.75 -1.08 1.57
CA SER A 150 -10.33 -0.05 2.46
C SER A 150 -11.23 0.95 1.73
N ILE A 151 -11.03 1.16 0.43
CA ILE A 151 -11.87 2.00 -0.43
C ILE A 151 -12.94 1.21 -1.20
N GLY A 152 -13.08 -0.10 -0.96
CA GLY A 152 -14.08 -0.94 -1.62
C GLY A 152 -13.81 -1.18 -3.10
N GLU A 153 -12.56 -1.06 -3.54
CA GLU A 153 -12.12 -1.31 -4.93
C GLU A 153 -11.31 -2.61 -5.05
N PHE A 154 -11.43 -3.51 -4.06
CA PHE A 154 -10.82 -4.82 -4.10
C PHE A 154 -11.26 -5.59 -5.37
N ASP A 155 -10.27 -5.97 -6.20
CA ASP A 155 -10.45 -6.65 -7.49
C ASP A 155 -11.26 -5.89 -8.57
N LYS A 156 -11.45 -4.57 -8.44
CA LYS A 156 -12.01 -3.77 -9.55
C LYS A 156 -10.93 -3.39 -10.56
N PRO A 157 -11.20 -3.48 -11.88
CA PRO A 157 -10.29 -2.96 -12.89
C PRO A 157 -10.14 -1.44 -12.70
N ILE A 158 -8.91 -0.95 -12.75
CA ILE A 158 -8.64 0.49 -12.71
C ILE A 158 -9.14 1.08 -14.03
N GLY A 159 -10.15 1.94 -13.96
CA GLY A 159 -10.67 2.69 -15.11
C GLY A 159 -9.70 3.79 -15.51
N ILE A 160 -8.61 3.45 -16.19
CA ILE A 160 -7.72 4.44 -16.81
C ILE A 160 -8.25 4.71 -18.22
N GLU A 161 -8.81 5.90 -18.43
CA GLU A 161 -9.10 6.39 -19.78
C GLU A 161 -7.77 6.71 -20.48
N PHE A 162 -7.29 5.79 -21.30
CA PHE A 162 -6.24 6.11 -22.25
C PHE A 162 -6.84 7.06 -23.29
N LYS A 163 -6.45 8.33 -23.25
CA LYS A 163 -6.63 9.20 -24.42
C LYS A 163 -5.91 8.51 -25.56
N ALA A 164 -6.68 8.03 -26.55
CA ALA A 164 -6.12 7.63 -27.82
C ALA A 164 -5.52 8.90 -28.43
N GLU A 165 -4.26 9.19 -28.12
CA GLU A 165 -3.46 10.01 -28.99
C GLU A 165 -3.46 9.26 -30.31
N LYS A 166 -4.19 9.81 -31.28
CA LYS A 166 -3.99 9.46 -32.68
C LYS A 166 -2.52 9.75 -32.94
N HIS A 167 -1.67 8.75 -32.78
CA HIS A 167 -0.37 8.77 -33.40
C HIS A 167 -0.67 9.07 -34.86
N PRO A 168 -0.21 10.21 -35.41
CA PRO A 168 -0.37 10.45 -36.83
C PRO A 168 0.28 9.24 -37.48
N ASP A 169 -0.54 8.45 -38.17
CA ASP A 169 -0.08 7.31 -38.94
C ASP A 169 1.20 7.77 -39.62
N MET A 170 2.30 7.16 -39.19
CA MET A 170 3.58 7.45 -39.76
C MET A 170 3.43 6.96 -41.19
N LEU A 171 3.13 7.90 -42.10
CA LEU A 171 3.04 7.74 -43.55
C LEU A 171 4.44 7.39 -44.08
N LEU A 172 4.95 6.25 -43.61
CA LEU A 172 6.14 5.56 -44.10
C LEU A 172 5.90 5.12 -45.54
N SER A 173 4.64 4.99 -45.97
CA SER A 173 4.25 4.78 -47.36
C SER A 173 4.64 5.97 -48.24
N ASP A 174 4.38 7.20 -47.80
CA ASP A 174 4.44 8.36 -48.69
C ASP A 174 5.89 8.79 -48.93
N LYS A 175 6.73 8.75 -47.87
CA LYS A 175 8.17 9.00 -48.02
C LYS A 175 8.88 7.92 -48.83
N LYS A 176 8.50 6.64 -48.68
CA LYS A 176 9.04 5.56 -49.53
C LYS A 176 8.61 5.73 -50.98
N ASN A 177 7.35 6.06 -51.23
CA ASN A 177 6.84 6.28 -52.57
C ASN A 177 7.51 7.47 -53.26
N GLU A 178 7.79 8.54 -52.52
CA GLU A 178 8.51 9.71 -53.05
C GLU A 178 9.98 9.37 -53.39
N GLN A 179 10.65 8.59 -52.54
CA GLN A 179 12.01 8.11 -52.81
C GLN A 179 12.08 7.16 -54.01
N VAL A 180 11.13 6.22 -54.12
CA VAL A 180 11.03 5.31 -55.27
C VAL A 180 10.76 6.09 -56.56
N THR A 181 9.89 7.10 -56.52
CA THR A 181 9.59 7.95 -57.68
C THR A 181 10.81 8.76 -58.13
N LYS A 182 11.58 9.32 -57.18
CA LYS A 182 12.85 10.02 -57.47
C LYS A 182 13.90 9.09 -58.10
N LEU A 183 14.02 7.86 -57.61
CA LEU A 183 14.96 6.87 -58.14
C LEU A 183 14.60 6.44 -59.57
N LEU A 184 13.31 6.19 -59.82
CA LEU A 184 12.80 5.81 -61.15
C LEU A 184 12.98 6.92 -62.18
N ASN A 185 12.80 8.19 -61.79
CA ASN A 185 13.02 9.33 -62.69
C ASN A 185 14.51 9.54 -62.99
N HIS A 186 15.40 9.28 -62.03
CA HIS A 186 16.84 9.34 -62.25
C HIS A 186 17.33 8.25 -63.24
N LEU A 187 16.77 7.04 -63.16
CA LEU A 187 17.12 5.95 -64.08
C LEU A 187 16.61 6.21 -65.51
N LYS A 188 15.43 6.84 -65.67
CA LYS A 188 14.88 7.21 -66.99
C LYS A 188 15.64 8.36 -67.68
N THR A 189 16.33 9.19 -66.91
CA THR A 189 17.08 10.36 -67.44
C THR A 189 18.54 10.03 -67.76
N ASN A 190 19.04 8.88 -67.30
CA ASN A 190 20.41 8.40 -67.54
C ASN A 190 20.49 7.33 -68.66
N GLU A 191 19.53 7.26 -69.58
CA GLU A 191 19.75 6.50 -70.82
C GLU A 191 20.91 7.12 -71.60
N MET A 192 21.96 6.31 -71.80
CA MET A 192 23.26 6.70 -72.33
C MET A 192 23.15 7.41 -73.69
N PRO A 193 24.01 8.42 -73.96
CA PRO A 193 24.16 8.95 -75.31
C PRO A 193 24.53 7.81 -76.27
N LYS A 194 23.78 7.73 -77.37
CA LYS A 194 23.98 6.74 -78.46
C LYS A 194 25.36 6.83 -79.08
#